data_AF-A0A9P7EKN6-F1
#
_entry.id   AF-A0A9P7EKN6-F1
#
_cell.length_a   1.000
_cell.length_b   1.000
_cell.length_c   1.000
_cell.angle_alpha   90.00
_cell.angle_beta   90.00
_cell.angle_gamma   90.00
#
_symmetry.space_group_name_H-M   'P 1'
#
loop_
_entity.id
_entity.type
_entity.pdbx_description
1 polymer ?
#
loop_
_entity_poly.entity_id
_entity_poly.type
_entity_poly.pdbx_seq_one_letter_code
_entity_poly.pdbx_strand_id
1 'polypeptide(L)'
;MSGTQYIPHILYSTALTSISMHLLWQRKTADEDRARFKAQTSILQDLIEQLRSGKSISDEEITKSCNLARIHGEGKQPLDKERTNIGWMDVLWGRKTPADLGVSDEWERKDLEQIRKEIEAER
;
A
#
# COMPACT_ATOMS: atom_id res chain seq x y z
N MET A 1 33.03 22.29 -12.80
CA MET A 1 31.70 22.29 -12.17
C MET A 1 30.80 21.38 -13.00
N SER A 2 30.76 20.08 -12.70
CA SER A 2 30.07 19.07 -13.55
C SER A 2 29.00 18.27 -12.80
N GLY A 3 28.71 18.61 -11.54
CA GLY A 3 27.74 17.88 -10.71
C GLY A 3 26.27 18.10 -11.09
N THR A 4 25.96 19.14 -11.87
CA THR A 4 24.58 19.50 -12.23
C THR A 4 24.05 18.75 -13.46
N GLN A 5 24.90 18.05 -14.20
CA GLN A 5 24.50 17.37 -15.45
C GLN A 5 23.74 16.06 -15.21
N TYR A 6 23.97 15.39 -14.08
CA TYR A 6 23.36 14.08 -13.77
C TYR A 6 22.10 14.17 -12.89
N ILE A 7 21.93 15.28 -12.15
CA ILE A 7 20.74 15.54 -11.32
C ILE A 7 19.42 15.39 -12.10
N PRO A 8 19.25 15.97 -13.31
CA PRO A 8 18.00 15.79 -14.04
C PRO A 8 17.76 14.33 -14.41
N HIS A 9 18.79 13.58 -14.81
CA HIS A 9 18.64 12.17 -15.16
C HIS A 9 18.20 11.29 -13.98
N ILE A 10 18.76 11.55 -12.79
CA ILE A 10 18.35 10.84 -11.58
C ILE A 10 16.89 11.17 -11.25
N LEU A 11 16.52 12.45 -11.26
CA LEU A 11 15.13 12.88 -11.01
C LEU A 11 14.12 12.30 -12.01
N TYR A 12 14.46 12.27 -13.31
CA TYR A 12 13.58 11.68 -14.31
C TYR A 12 13.46 10.17 -14.14
N SER A 13 14.56 9.48 -13.84
CA SER A 13 14.53 8.02 -13.61
C SER A 13 13.71 7.64 -12.38
N THR A 14 13.82 8.40 -11.28
CA THR A 14 13.05 8.15 -10.06
C THR A 14 11.58 8.55 -10.21
N ALA A 15 11.29 9.64 -10.90
CA ALA A 15 9.90 10.00 -11.22
C ALA A 15 9.24 8.95 -12.11
N LEU A 16 9.94 8.46 -13.13
CA LEU A 16 9.42 7.44 -14.05
C LEU A 16 9.17 6.11 -13.32
N THR A 17 10.07 5.66 -12.46
CA THR A 17 9.85 4.44 -11.67
C THR A 17 8.74 4.61 -10.65
N SER A 18 8.67 5.77 -9.98
CA SER A 18 7.60 6.09 -9.02
C SER A 18 6.22 6.07 -9.69
N ILE A 19 6.08 6.75 -10.84
CA ILE A 19 4.82 6.78 -11.60
C ILE A 19 4.48 5.38 -12.12
N SER A 20 5.47 4.64 -12.63
CA SER A 20 5.25 3.27 -13.12
C SER A 20 4.73 2.35 -12.02
N MET A 21 5.34 2.43 -10.83
CA MET A 21 4.92 1.65 -9.67
C MET A 21 3.53 2.07 -9.19
N HIS A 22 3.24 3.38 -9.19
CA HIS A 22 1.92 3.90 -8.83
C HIS A 22 0.82 3.39 -9.77
N LEU A 23 1.04 3.43 -11.08
CA LEU A 23 0.10 2.93 -12.08
C LEU A 23 -0.13 1.41 -11.95
N LEU A 24 0.93 0.65 -11.67
CA LEU A 24 0.82 -0.78 -11.42
C LEU A 24 -0.06 -1.06 -10.20
N TRP A 25 0.12 -0.29 -9.12
CA TRP A 25 -0.70 -0.40 -7.93
C TRP A 25 -2.16 -0.03 -8.20
N GLN A 26 -2.41 1.07 -8.92
CA GLN A 26 -3.76 1.47 -9.33
C GLN A 26 -4.47 0.40 -10.17
N ARG A 27 -3.74 -0.24 -11.10
CA ARG A 27 -4.29 -1.34 -11.89
C ARG A 27 -4.68 -2.51 -10.99
N LYS A 28 -3.82 -2.88 -10.04
CA LYS A 28 -4.10 -3.98 -9.11
C LYS A 28 -5.31 -3.68 -8.22
N THR A 29 -5.42 -2.47 -7.69
CA THR A 29 -6.58 -2.07 -6.89
C THR A 29 -7.86 -2.09 -7.72
N ALA A 30 -7.81 -1.64 -8.98
CA ALA A 30 -8.95 -1.69 -9.88
C ALA A 30 -9.38 -3.14 -10.20
N ASP A 31 -8.44 -4.07 -10.37
CA ASP A 31 -8.75 -5.48 -10.58
C ASP A 31 -9.37 -6.13 -9.33
N GLU A 32 -8.88 -5.78 -8.13
CA GLU A 32 -9.47 -6.21 -6.86
C GLU A 32 -10.90 -5.67 -6.68
N ASP A 33 -11.13 -4.38 -6.98
CA ASP A 33 -12.45 -3.76 -6.92
C ASP A 33 -13.44 -4.39 -7.91
N ARG A 34 -12.98 -4.65 -9.15
CA ARG A 34 -13.79 -5.36 -10.16
C ARG A 34 -14.21 -6.75 -9.68
N ALA A 35 -13.30 -7.51 -9.07
CA ALA A 35 -13.62 -8.82 -8.52
C ALA A 35 -14.66 -8.73 -7.39
N ARG A 36 -14.54 -7.72 -6.51
CA ARG A 36 -15.50 -7.48 -5.42
C ARG A 36 -16.89 -7.14 -5.93
N PHE A 37 -16.99 -6.19 -6.87
CA PHE A 37 -18.28 -5.82 -7.44
C PHE A 37 -18.92 -6.99 -8.18
N LYS A 38 -18.13 -7.78 -8.92
CA LYS A 38 -18.62 -9.00 -9.58
C LYS A 38 -19.23 -9.99 -8.59
N ALA A 39 -18.58 -10.21 -7.44
CA ALA A 39 -19.12 -11.08 -6.39
C ALA A 39 -20.42 -10.53 -5.80
N GLN A 40 -20.49 -9.22 -5.51
CA GLN A 40 -21.73 -8.59 -5.04
C GLN A 40 -22.87 -8.73 -6.05
N THR A 41 -22.61 -8.45 -7.32
CA THR A 41 -23.61 -8.59 -8.38
C THR A 41 -24.11 -10.02 -8.46
N SER A 42 -23.22 -11.01 -8.35
CA SER A 42 -23.61 -12.43 -8.35
C SER A 42 -24.55 -12.77 -7.18
N ILE A 43 -24.25 -12.30 -5.97
CA ILE A 43 -25.08 -12.54 -4.78
C ILE A 43 -26.45 -11.87 -4.92
N LEU A 44 -26.49 -10.61 -5.37
CA LEU A 44 -27.75 -9.90 -5.57
C LEU A 44 -28.58 -10.54 -6.69
N GLN A 45 -27.93 -11.05 -7.74
CA GLN A 45 -28.63 -11.67 -8.85
C GLN A 45 -29.22 -13.03 -8.46
N ASP A 46 -28.51 -13.83 -7.66
CA ASP A 46 -29.03 -15.05 -7.04
C ASP A 46 -30.23 -14.73 -6.13
N LEU A 47 -30.15 -13.69 -5.30
CA LEU A 47 -31.27 -13.24 -4.48
C LEU A 47 -32.51 -12.87 -5.31
N ILE A 48 -32.31 -12.12 -6.41
CA ILE A 48 -33.40 -11.76 -7.33
C ILE A 48 -34.03 -13.00 -7.96
N GLU A 49 -33.23 -13.98 -8.37
CA GLU A 49 -33.71 -15.23 -8.97
C GLU A 49 -34.52 -16.05 -7.96
N GLN A 50 -34.06 -16.15 -6.72
CA GLN A 50 -34.77 -16.83 -5.65
C GLN A 50 -36.10 -16.14 -5.32
N LEU A 51 -36.13 -14.80 -5.27
CA LEU A 51 -37.38 -14.04 -5.09
C LEU A 51 -38.36 -14.22 -6.26
N ARG A 52 -37.85 -14.26 -7.50
CA ARG A 52 -38.68 -14.51 -8.69
C ARG A 52 -39.22 -15.94 -8.75
N SER A 53 -38.50 -16.91 -8.19
CA SER A 53 -38.92 -18.32 -8.15
C SER A 53 -40.10 -18.59 -7.20
N GLY A 54 -40.57 -17.58 -6.46
CA GLY A 54 -41.71 -17.71 -5.54
C GLY A 54 -41.41 -18.50 -4.28
N LYS A 55 -40.13 -18.77 -3.99
CA LYS A 55 -39.69 -19.41 -2.75
C LYS A 55 -39.92 -18.42 -1.59
N SER A 56 -40.63 -18.85 -0.56
CA SER A 56 -40.85 -18.03 0.65
C SER A 56 -39.55 -17.92 1.45
N ILE A 57 -38.71 -16.98 1.06
CA ILE A 57 -37.48 -16.62 1.77
C ILE A 57 -37.90 -15.74 2.95
N SER A 58 -37.36 -16.00 4.14
CA SER A 58 -37.62 -15.13 5.30
C SER A 58 -36.87 -13.80 5.12
N ASP A 59 -37.43 -12.72 5.64
CA ASP A 59 -36.78 -11.40 5.60
C ASP A 59 -35.38 -11.42 6.25
N GLU A 60 -35.11 -12.38 7.15
CA GLU A 60 -33.80 -12.61 7.76
C GLU A 60 -32.76 -13.14 6.76
N GLU A 61 -33.14 -14.02 5.84
CA GLU A 61 -32.24 -14.53 4.81
C GLU A 61 -31.93 -13.47 3.74
N ILE A 62 -32.89 -12.60 3.44
CA ILE A 62 -32.71 -11.45 2.54
C ILE A 62 -31.73 -10.45 3.15
N THR A 63 -31.95 -10.07 4.42
CA THR A 63 -31.06 -9.15 5.14
C THR A 63 -29.66 -9.71 5.31
N LYS A 64 -29.52 -11.02 5.57
CA LYS A 64 -28.22 -11.71 5.61
C LYS A 64 -27.49 -11.68 4.26
N SER A 65 -28.19 -11.90 3.16
CA SER A 65 -27.62 -11.90 1.81
C SER A 65 -27.19 -10.49 1.37
N CYS A 66 -28.02 -9.49 1.67
CA CYS A 66 -27.65 -8.07 1.50
C CYS A 66 -26.45 -7.69 2.36
N ASN A 67 -26.38 -8.17 3.61
CA ASN A 67 -25.24 -7.90 4.49
C ASN A 67 -23.96 -8.59 3.98
N LEU A 68 -24.05 -9.82 3.46
CA LEU A 68 -22.93 -10.51 2.81
C LEU A 68 -22.40 -9.76 1.60
N ALA A 69 -23.28 -9.26 0.73
CA ALA A 69 -22.88 -8.41 -0.39
C ALA A 69 -22.23 -7.12 0.10
N ARG A 70 -22.78 -6.48 1.15
CA ARG A 70 -22.24 -5.25 1.71
C ARG A 70 -20.87 -5.45 2.34
N ILE A 71 -20.66 -6.52 3.10
CA ILE A 71 -19.36 -6.89 3.69
C ILE A 71 -18.33 -7.17 2.59
N HIS A 72 -18.73 -7.80 1.48
CA HIS A 72 -17.84 -8.00 0.33
C HIS A 72 -17.52 -6.71 -0.43
N GLY A 73 -18.35 -5.66 -0.28
CA GLY A 73 -18.11 -4.31 -0.82
C GLY A 73 -17.39 -3.35 0.09
N GLU A 74 -17.60 -3.49 1.39
CA GLU A 74 -16.92 -2.76 2.46
C GLU A 74 -15.60 -3.44 2.86
N GLY A 75 -15.12 -4.39 2.05
CA GLY A 75 -13.80 -5.00 2.19
C GLY A 75 -12.70 -3.93 2.19
N LYS A 76 -12.29 -3.53 3.39
CA LYS A 76 -11.31 -2.46 3.65
C LYS A 76 -11.74 -1.10 3.10
N GLN A 77 -12.80 -0.53 3.65
CA GLN A 77 -12.63 0.88 4.01
C GLN A 77 -11.39 0.94 4.92
N PRO A 78 -10.39 1.78 4.65
CA PRO A 78 -9.29 1.93 5.59
C PRO A 78 -9.89 2.53 6.87
N LEU A 79 -10.30 1.66 7.79
CA LEU A 79 -10.35 1.94 9.21
C LEU A 79 -9.00 2.58 9.55
N ASP A 80 -9.07 3.81 10.04
CA ASP A 80 -7.96 4.74 10.21
C ASP A 80 -7.26 5.21 8.94
N LYS A 81 -7.90 6.20 8.28
CA LYS A 81 -7.17 7.45 8.02
C LYS A 81 -6.90 8.18 9.34
N GLU A 82 -6.17 7.55 10.25
CA GLU A 82 -5.36 8.33 11.16
C GLU A 82 -4.40 9.08 10.25
N ARG A 83 -4.55 10.40 10.21
CA ARG A 83 -3.77 11.32 9.38
C ARG A 83 -2.32 11.32 9.89
N THR A 84 -1.63 10.19 9.79
CA THR A 84 -0.18 10.18 9.83
C THR A 84 0.23 10.78 8.50
N ASN A 85 0.70 12.02 8.59
CA ASN A 85 1.26 12.75 7.47
C ASN A 85 2.50 11.97 7.03
N ILE A 86 2.32 11.05 6.08
CA ILE A 86 3.39 10.22 5.54
C ILE A 86 4.36 11.17 4.86
N GLY A 87 5.50 11.40 5.51
CA GLY A 87 6.54 12.25 4.97
C GLY A 87 7.14 11.59 3.73
N TRP A 88 7.48 12.39 2.72
CA TRP A 88 8.21 11.90 1.55
C TRP A 88 9.51 11.14 1.93
N MET A 89 10.09 11.50 3.08
CA MET A 89 11.25 10.80 3.65
C MET A 89 10.92 9.38 4.11
N ASP A 90 9.74 9.13 4.67
CA ASP A 90 9.32 7.79 5.12
C ASP A 90 9.10 6.83 3.94
N VAL A 91 8.69 7.38 2.78
CA VAL A 91 8.50 6.61 1.55
C VAL A 91 9.84 6.25 0.90
N LEU A 92 10.83 7.15 0.97
CA LEU A 92 12.14 6.94 0.34
C LEU A 92 13.08 6.09 1.21
N TRP A 93 13.07 6.29 2.53
CA TRP A 93 13.98 5.62 3.46
C TRP A 93 13.34 4.48 4.27
N GLY A 94 12.02 4.29 4.14
CA GLY A 94 11.27 3.37 4.99
C GLY A 94 11.00 3.95 6.37
N ARG A 95 9.95 3.47 7.02
CA ARG A 95 9.51 3.96 8.34
C ARG A 95 10.53 3.57 9.41
N LYS A 96 11.44 4.47 9.76
CA LYS A 96 12.35 4.30 10.91
C LYS A 96 11.56 4.55 12.19
N THR A 97 11.37 3.52 13.00
CA THR A 97 10.82 3.67 14.36
C THR A 97 11.87 4.33 15.27
N PRO A 98 11.46 5.13 16.27
CA PRO A 98 12.40 5.82 17.18
C PRO A 98 13.32 4.86 17.97
N ALA A 99 12.92 3.60 18.15
CA ALA A 99 13.75 2.55 18.73
C ALA A 99 14.89 2.07 17.80
N ASP A 100 14.72 2.22 16.49
CA ASP A 100 15.66 1.76 15.46
C ASP A 100 16.70 2.84 15.12
N LEU A 101 16.34 4.11 15.32
CA LEU A 101 17.24 5.26 15.16
C LEU A 101 18.42 5.23 16.15
N GLY A 102 18.18 4.82 17.40
CA GLY A 102 19.26 4.73 18.40
C GLY A 102 20.25 3.61 18.12
N VAL A 103 19.77 2.46 17.61
CA VAL A 103 20.63 1.31 17.29
C VAL A 103 21.42 1.57 16.00
N SER A 104 20.80 2.15 14.96
CA SER A 104 21.48 2.51 13.70
C SER A 104 22.64 3.49 13.92
N ASP A 105 22.44 4.50 14.76
CA ASP A 105 23.45 5.55 15.03
C ASP A 105 24.70 4.98 15.74
N GLU A 106 24.55 3.98 16.60
CA GLU A 106 25.69 3.31 17.25
C GLU A 106 26.51 2.46 16.27
N TRP A 107 25.87 1.80 15.31
CA TRP A 107 26.55 0.99 14.29
C TRP A 107 27.25 1.86 13.26
N GLU A 108 26.62 2.95 12.83
CA GLU A 108 27.21 3.93 11.90
C GLU A 108 28.47 4.59 12.48
N ARG A 109 28.48 4.89 13.78
CA ARG A 109 29.67 5.44 14.46
C ARG A 109 30.83 4.46 14.52
N LYS A 110 30.55 3.18 14.77
CA LYS A 110 31.59 2.12 14.77
C LYS A 110 32.19 1.90 13.38
N ASP A 111 31.35 1.95 12.35
CA ASP A 111 31.80 1.77 10.96
C ASP A 111 32.69 2.94 10.51
N LEU A 112 32.33 4.17 10.86
CA LEU A 112 33.15 5.36 10.58
C LEU A 112 34.50 5.34 11.33
N GLU A 113 34.53 4.86 12.57
CA GLU A 113 35.78 4.68 13.32
C GLU A 113 36.67 3.60 12.72
N GLN A 114 36.09 2.53 12.17
CA GLN A 114 36.80 1.48 11.48
C GLN A 114 37.42 2.00 10.17
N ILE A 115 36.64 2.69 9.35
CA ILE A 115 37.11 3.31 8.10
C ILE A 115 38.24 4.29 8.39
N ARG A 116 38.13 5.09 9.46
CA ARG A 116 39.20 6.02 9.85
C ARG A 116 40.49 5.31 10.23
N LYS A 117 40.41 4.18 10.94
CA LYS A 117 41.60 3.37 11.29
C LYS A 117 42.23 2.74 10.06
N GLU A 118 41.42 2.27 9.12
CA GLU A 118 41.91 1.70 7.85
C GLU A 118 42.63 2.77 7.02
N ILE A 119 42.08 3.98 6.93
CA ILE A 119 42.73 5.12 6.24
C ILE A 119 44.02 5.57 6.93
N GLU A 120 44.08 5.53 8.27
CA GLU A 120 45.30 5.86 9.03
C GLU A 120 46.35 4.74 8.97
N ALA A 121 45.96 3.48 8.75
CA ALA A 121 46.85 2.34 8.59
C ALA A 121 47.40 2.19 7.16
N GLU A 122 46.69 2.71 6.15
CA GLU A 122 47.14 2.76 4.75
C GLU A 122 48.08 3.94 4.43
N ARG A 123 48.40 4.80 5.42
CA ARG A 123 49.30 5.96 5.27
C ARG A 123 50.66 5.74 5.93
#